data_AF-A0A1L9BRL4-F1
#
_entry.id   AF-A0A1L9BRL4-F1
#
_cell.length_a   1.000
_cell.length_b   1.000
_cell.length_c   1.000
_cell.angle_alpha   90.00
_cell.angle_beta   90.00
_cell.angle_gamma   90.00
#
_symmetry.space_group_name_H-M   'P 1'
#
loop_
_entity.id
_entity.type
_entity.pdbx_description
1 polymer ?
#
loop_
_entity_poly.entity_id
_entity_poly.type
_entity_poly.pdbx_seq_one_letter_code
_entity_poly.pdbx_strand_id
1 'polypeptide(L)'
;MQMTADFPTERATGLMTTMGKHFGHKIPVTLADDHAILTFEMGTARIATTADGLHLVLNAGDAEAMESLRDVVERHLLRFAQRDDPAPLAWSAPA
;
A
#
# COMPACT_ATOMS: atom_id res chain seq x y z
N MET A 1 -2.95 -1.28 15.90
CA MET A 1 -2.15 -2.40 15.35
C MET A 1 -1.45 -1.95 14.08
N GLN A 2 -0.33 -2.56 13.71
CA GLN A 2 0.43 -2.22 12.50
C GLN A 2 0.84 -3.48 11.75
N MET A 3 0.95 -3.40 10.43
CA MET A 3 1.57 -4.42 9.55
C MET A 3 2.42 -3.76 8.47
N THR A 4 3.46 -4.44 8.04
CA THR A 4 4.38 -3.98 7.00
C THR A 4 4.63 -5.04 5.94
N ALA A 5 4.92 -4.60 4.72
CA ALA A 5 5.37 -5.47 3.64
C ALA A 5 6.23 -4.68 2.64
N ASP A 6 7.15 -5.39 2.00
CA ASP A 6 7.96 -4.88 0.91
C ASP A 6 7.48 -5.46 -0.42
N PHE A 7 7.53 -4.64 -1.47
CA PHE A 7 7.12 -5.01 -2.81
C PHE A 7 8.23 -4.63 -3.81
N PRO A 8 9.09 -5.60 -4.20
CA PRO A 8 10.17 -5.36 -5.15
C PRO A 8 9.63 -5.00 -6.54
N THR A 9 10.08 -3.88 -7.11
CA THR A 9 9.65 -3.43 -8.45
C THR A 9 10.51 -2.28 -8.95
N GLU A 10 10.79 -2.26 -10.25
CA GLU A 10 11.43 -1.12 -10.92
C GLU A 10 10.46 0.07 -11.14
N ARG A 11 9.15 -0.13 -10.91
CA ARG A 11 8.09 0.85 -11.20
C ARG A 11 7.54 1.52 -9.94
N ALA A 12 8.33 1.59 -8.86
CA ALA A 12 7.91 2.05 -7.54
C ALA A 12 7.11 3.37 -7.58
N THR A 13 7.71 4.45 -8.07
CA THR A 13 7.06 5.78 -8.16
C THR A 13 5.79 5.73 -9.00
N GLY A 14 5.79 4.96 -10.10
CA GLY A 14 4.63 4.82 -10.99
C GLY A 14 3.47 4.09 -10.32
N LEU A 15 3.75 2.99 -9.62
CA LEU A 15 2.74 2.23 -8.88
C LEU A 15 2.20 3.01 -7.69
N MET A 16 3.06 3.67 -6.90
CA MET A 16 2.66 4.56 -5.80
C MET A 16 1.73 5.67 -6.29
N THR A 17 2.13 6.36 -7.37
CA THR A 17 1.32 7.44 -7.97
C THR A 17 -0.01 6.91 -8.49
N THR A 18 -0.03 5.74 -9.11
CA THR A 18 -1.25 5.10 -9.62
C THR A 18 -2.20 4.75 -8.49
N MET A 19 -1.70 4.13 -7.41
CA MET A 19 -2.46 3.84 -6.20
C MET A 19 -3.05 5.12 -5.61
N GLY A 20 -2.22 6.15 -5.38
CA GLY A 20 -2.66 7.42 -4.81
C GLY A 20 -3.75 8.09 -5.64
N LYS A 21 -3.58 8.19 -6.96
CA LYS A 21 -4.60 8.77 -7.86
C LYS A 21 -5.87 7.95 -7.91
N HIS A 22 -5.77 6.62 -7.93
CA HIS A 22 -6.93 5.74 -7.98
C HIS A 22 -7.81 5.89 -6.74
N PHE A 23 -7.20 5.80 -5.56
CA PHE A 23 -7.91 5.93 -4.29
C PHE A 23 -8.38 7.36 -4.00
N GLY A 24 -7.66 8.37 -4.49
CA GLY A 24 -8.03 9.79 -4.34
C GLY A 24 -9.40 10.16 -4.92
N HIS A 25 -10.01 9.30 -5.75
CA HIS A 25 -11.40 9.48 -6.19
C HIS A 25 -12.46 9.16 -5.13
N LYS A 26 -12.11 8.40 -4.09
CA LYS A 26 -13.06 7.86 -3.10
C LYS A 26 -12.69 8.18 -1.66
N ILE A 27 -11.41 8.30 -1.36
CA ILE A 27 -10.92 8.54 0.00
C ILE A 27 -9.88 9.66 0.01
N PRO A 28 -9.64 10.31 1.18
CA PRO A 28 -8.53 11.23 1.32
C PRO A 28 -7.20 10.56 1.04
N VAL A 29 -6.39 11.22 0.20
CA VAL A 29 -5.03 10.79 -0.13
C VAL A 29 -4.09 11.98 -0.04
N THR A 30 -2.97 11.80 0.65
CA THR A 30 -1.81 12.70 0.54
C THR A 30 -0.79 12.06 -0.37
N LEU A 31 -0.46 12.71 -1.49
CA LEU A 31 0.56 12.26 -2.42
C LEU A 31 1.75 13.21 -2.36
N ALA A 32 2.93 12.66 -2.07
CA ALA A 32 4.22 13.34 -2.09
C ALA A 32 5.14 12.67 -3.12
N ASP A 33 6.36 13.19 -3.27
CA ASP A 33 7.32 12.71 -4.26
C ASP A 33 7.80 11.28 -3.98
N ASP A 34 7.99 10.94 -2.70
CA ASP A 34 8.58 9.67 -2.25
C ASP A 34 7.57 8.74 -1.54
N HIS A 35 6.34 9.22 -1.26
CA HIS A 35 5.32 8.42 -0.59
C HIS A 35 3.88 8.87 -0.88
N ALA A 36 2.93 7.97 -0.65
CA ALA A 36 1.51 8.24 -0.57
C ALA A 36 0.93 7.79 0.77
N ILE A 37 -0.03 8.54 1.31
CA ILE A 37 -0.81 8.18 2.50
C ILE A 37 -2.28 8.09 2.08
N LEU A 38 -2.87 6.91 2.27
CA LEU A 38 -4.26 6.60 1.99
C LEU A 38 -5.02 6.49 3.32
N THR A 39 -6.07 7.30 3.50
CA THR A 39 -6.85 7.32 4.74
C THR A 39 -8.22 6.67 4.50
N PHE A 40 -8.38 5.44 4.97
CA PHE A 40 -9.65 4.70 4.92
C PHE A 40 -10.40 4.85 6.26
N GLU A 41 -11.70 4.54 6.26
CA GLU A 41 -12.49 4.50 7.51
C GLU A 41 -11.97 3.46 8.51
N MET A 42 -11.45 2.33 7.99
CA MET A 42 -10.88 1.22 8.77
C MET A 42 -9.42 1.44 9.22
N GLY A 43 -8.71 2.44 8.68
CA GLY A 43 -7.29 2.66 8.99
C GLY A 43 -6.52 3.42 7.91
N THR A 44 -5.20 3.49 8.08
CA THR A 44 -4.31 4.24 7.18
C THR A 44 -3.27 3.33 6.53
N ALA A 45 -3.02 3.54 5.24
CA ALA A 45 -1.93 2.89 4.51
C ALA A 45 -0.92 3.92 4.03
N ARG A 46 0.35 3.77 4.41
CA ARG A 46 1.46 4.52 3.84
C ARG A 46 2.19 3.62 2.83
N ILE A 47 2.41 4.14 1.63
CA ILE A 47 3.18 3.47 0.56
C ILE A 47 4.36 4.38 0.25
N ALA A 48 5.57 3.97 0.60
CA ALA A 48 6.80 4.71 0.34
C ALA A 48 7.62 4.04 -0.76
N THR A 49 8.26 4.84 -1.59
CA THR A 49 9.28 4.35 -2.53
C THR A 49 10.59 4.09 -1.81
N THR A 50 11.29 3.02 -2.21
CA THR A 50 12.62 2.66 -1.75
C THR A 50 13.53 2.44 -2.96
N ALA A 51 14.82 2.16 -2.72
CA ALA A 51 15.75 1.82 -3.79
C ALA A 51 15.36 0.51 -4.51
N ASP A 52 14.73 -0.43 -3.79
CA ASP A 52 14.42 -1.77 -4.29
C ASP A 52 12.95 -1.95 -4.69
N GLY A 53 12.09 -0.96 -4.43
CA GLY A 53 10.67 -1.01 -4.77
C GLY A 53 9.78 -0.15 -3.88
N LEU A 54 8.77 -0.76 -3.26
CA LEU A 54 7.85 -0.10 -2.34
C LEU A 54 7.94 -0.71 -0.94
N HIS A 55 7.83 0.15 0.06
CA HIS A 55 7.61 -0.24 1.46
C HIS A 55 6.21 0.21 1.89
N LEU A 56 5.39 -0.74 2.34
CA LEU A 56 4.01 -0.52 2.75
C LEU A 56 3.90 -0.63 4.27
N VAL A 57 3.22 0.34 4.89
CA VAL A 57 2.91 0.36 6.32
C VAL A 57 1.40 0.58 6.50
N LEU A 58 0.73 -0.38 7.12
CA LEU A 58 -0.69 -0.33 7.44
C LEU A 58 -0.89 -0.11 8.93
N ASN A 59 -1.82 0.75 9.31
CA ASN A 59 -2.23 0.96 10.70
C ASN A 59 -3.77 0.89 10.79
N ALA A 60 -4.27 0.08 11.73
CA ALA A 60 -5.70 -0.09 11.99
C ALA A 60 -5.97 -0.26 13.50
N GLY A 61 -7.21 -0.05 13.92
CA GLY A 61 -7.61 -0.12 15.34
C GLY A 61 -7.58 -1.53 15.93
N ASP A 62 -7.98 -2.52 15.14
CA ASP A 62 -8.14 -3.92 15.54
C ASP A 62 -7.74 -4.87 14.40
N ALA A 63 -7.87 -6.18 14.63
CA ALA A 63 -7.45 -7.22 13.69
C ALA A 63 -8.37 -7.31 12.46
N GLU A 64 -9.68 -7.13 12.62
CA GLU A 64 -10.66 -7.21 11.52
C GLU A 64 -10.46 -6.04 10.54
N ALA A 65 -10.28 -4.83 11.08
CA ALA A 65 -9.95 -3.65 10.32
C ALA A 65 -8.59 -3.78 9.61
N MET A 66 -7.60 -4.41 10.26
CA MET A 66 -6.29 -4.67 9.65
C MET A 66 -6.37 -5.64 8.47
N GLU A 67 -7.08 -6.76 8.62
CA GLU A 67 -7.24 -7.73 7.53
C GLU A 67 -7.97 -7.11 6.33
N SER A 68 -9.01 -6.31 6.60
CA SER A 68 -9.75 -5.59 5.56
C SER A 68 -8.87 -4.57 4.84
N LEU A 69 -8.11 -3.76 5.59
CA LEU A 69 -7.17 -2.79 5.05
C LEU A 69 -6.09 -3.46 4.18
N ARG A 70 -5.53 -4.58 4.67
CA ARG A 70 -4.53 -5.39 3.96
C ARG A 70 -5.07 -5.90 2.63
N ASP A 71 -6.24 -6.54 2.63
CA ASP A 71 -6.86 -7.10 1.42
C ASP A 71 -7.10 -6.01 0.36
N VAL A 72 -7.66 -4.87 0.76
CA VAL A 72 -7.93 -3.77 -0.16
C VAL A 72 -6.63 -3.24 -0.77
N VAL A 73 -5.60 -2.96 0.04
CA VAL A 73 -4.34 -2.39 -0.45
C VAL A 73 -3.62 -3.38 -1.37
N GLU A 74 -3.50 -4.64 -0.96
CA GLU A 74 -2.81 -5.69 -1.71
C GLU A 74 -3.48 -5.95 -3.07
N ARG A 75 -4.80 -6.17 -3.10
CA ARG A 75 -5.52 -6.47 -4.35
C ARG A 75 -5.39 -5.35 -5.39
N HIS A 76 -5.38 -4.09 -4.95
CA HIS A 76 -5.22 -2.96 -5.88
C HIS A 76 -3.77 -2.84 -6.35
N LEU A 77 -2.79 -3.02 -5.46
CA LEU A 77 -1.39 -3.02 -5.85
C LEU A 77 -1.10 -4.10 -6.87
N LEU A 78 -1.47 -5.36 -6.61
CA LEU A 78 -1.24 -6.49 -7.52
C LEU A 78 -1.94 -6.29 -8.87
N ARG A 79 -3.15 -5.71 -8.87
CA ARG A 79 -3.86 -5.36 -10.12
C ARG A 79 -3.07 -4.37 -10.96
N PHE A 80 -2.50 -3.32 -10.37
CA PHE A 80 -1.70 -2.34 -11.11
C PHE A 80 -0.29 -2.85 -11.46
N ALA A 81 0.22 -3.76 -10.64
CA ALA A 81 1.49 -4.43 -10.84
C ALA A 81 1.40 -5.64 -11.78
N GLN A 82 0.25 -5.96 -12.37
CA GLN A 82 0.04 -7.18 -13.18
C GLN A 82 1.09 -7.41 -14.29
N ARG A 83 1.68 -6.34 -14.84
CA ARG A 83 2.74 -6.44 -15.85
C ARG A 83 4.08 -6.96 -15.32
N ASP A 84 4.26 -6.97 -14.00
CA ASP A 84 5.47 -7.41 -13.30
C ASP A 84 5.37 -8.86 -12.81
N ASP A 85 4.28 -9.57 -13.14
CA ASP A 85 3.93 -10.90 -12.62
C ASP A 85 4.14 -11.03 -11.09
N PRO A 86 3.45 -10.19 -10.30
CA PRO A 86 3.81 -10.00 -8.91
C PRO A 86 3.38 -11.18 -8.02
N ALA A 87 4.27 -11.60 -7.12
CA ALA A 87 3.91 -12.48 -6.04
C ALA A 87 3.04 -11.75 -4.98
N PRO A 88 2.22 -12.46 -4.20
CA PRO A 88 1.56 -11.91 -3.02
C PRO A 88 2.58 -11.29 -2.05
N LEU A 89 2.18 -10.24 -1.34
CA LEU A 89 3.06 -9.54 -0.42
C LEU A 89 3.25 -10.37 0.86
N ALA A 90 4.50 -10.44 1.33
CA ALA A 90 4.84 -11.06 2.60
C ALA A 90 4.59 -10.06 3.75
N TRP A 91 3.39 -10.07 4.30
CA TRP A 91 3.02 -9.20 5.41
C TRP A 91 3.59 -9.69 6.74
N SER A 92 4.06 -8.76 7.57
CA SER A 92 4.54 -9.01 8.92
C SER A 92 3.99 -7.97 9.89
N ALA A 93 3.77 -8.36 11.15
CA ALA A 93 3.61 -7.39 12.22
C ALA A 93 4.99 -6.77 12.53
N PRO A 94 5.08 -5.48 12.87
CA PRO A 94 6.33 -4.92 13.38
C PRO A 94 6.71 -5.68 14.66
N ALA A 95 8.00 -6.01 14.79
CA ALA A 95 8.56 -6.69 15.94
C ALA A 95 8.42 -5.88 17.24
#